data_AF-A0A3A0AIG7-F1
#
_entry.id   AF-A0A3A0AIG7-F1
#
_cell.length_a   1.000
_cell.length_b   1.000
_cell.length_c   1.000
_cell.angle_alpha   90.00
_cell.angle_beta   90.00
_cell.angle_gamma   90.00
#
_symmetry.space_group_name_H-M   'P 1'
#
loop_
_entity.id
_entity.type
_entity.pdbx_description
1 polymer ?
#
loop_
_entity_poly.entity_id
_entity_poly.type
_entity_poly.pdbx_seq_one_letter_code
_entity_poly.pdbx_strand_id
1 'polypeptide(L)'
;MRAFYVCLSAFYRWILGLYPRRFRKAYADEMLLVFQMQLDSMPTLNLWRSLQIMWRELRPLPVLLIMAHLRERHVYMEYDVEIRQAESDPQQLEEIYQLARRSDQAGAFRNALIARYEAAPDNVLLAAWYYRLQNGAEDARKPARQTNWLIAVPLSIVTGLIFWALSDVENLQVLDLIPHLLLWWSPIAAMSALIFMAVTAGTQLTRAIALGASVFVATAYSILVAPAFGEAWAREQYLIVAAIHIPLLCWAALGVMAFGPRSSAADRFAFLIKSIEVAIVAGLYLLAGMAFGGITIGMFAALSIELPEALLRLIAAGGFGLIPVMAVATVYDPTVPPSAQDFDQGLSRFIATMMRLLLPLTLIVLVIYLLVIPFNFMAPFENRDVLMVYNAMLFAIVGLLVGATPIKGDDLSPKLQRVMRNGIIAVAGLAVLVSIYALAAVVHRTLEGELTLNRLTVIGWNAINIGILITLLVTQLRTDPDKWIGALQSVFSQATIAYLAWSVFLLVAPPILL
;
A
#
# COMPACT_ATOMS: atom_id res chain seq x y z
N MET A 1 37.36 -23.65 -24.85
CA MET A 1 36.94 -24.50 -23.72
C MET A 1 37.73 -24.25 -22.44
N ARG A 2 39.07 -24.31 -22.43
CA ARG A 2 39.90 -24.06 -21.23
C ARG A 2 39.65 -22.69 -20.57
N ALA A 3 39.51 -21.62 -21.37
CA ALA A 3 39.21 -20.27 -20.87
C ALA A 3 37.82 -20.16 -20.19
N PHE A 4 36.81 -20.86 -20.72
CA PHE A 4 35.46 -20.87 -20.17
C PHE A 4 35.40 -21.63 -18.83
N TYR A 5 36.11 -22.76 -18.73
CA TYR A 5 36.27 -23.52 -17.49
C TYR A 5 36.94 -22.69 -16.38
N VAL A 6 38.01 -21.97 -16.72
CA VAL A 6 38.72 -21.10 -15.77
C VAL A 6 37.82 -19.94 -15.33
N CYS A 7 37.06 -19.35 -16.25
CA CYS A 7 36.15 -18.26 -15.93
C CYS A 7 35.01 -18.71 -15.00
N LEU A 8 34.44 -19.90 -15.24
CA LEU A 8 33.36 -20.45 -14.42
C LEU A 8 33.84 -20.85 -13.01
N SER A 9 35.04 -21.43 -12.91
CA SER A 9 35.67 -21.74 -11.61
C SER A 9 36.01 -20.47 -10.82
N ALA A 10 36.51 -19.43 -11.48
CA ALA A 10 36.78 -18.14 -10.86
C ALA A 10 35.49 -17.47 -10.35
N PHE A 11 34.43 -17.54 -11.15
CA PHE A 11 33.11 -17.02 -10.78
C PHE A 11 32.51 -17.76 -9.57
N TYR A 12 32.58 -19.09 -9.56
CA TYR A 12 32.12 -19.89 -8.42
C TYR A 12 32.92 -19.59 -7.13
N ARG A 13 34.24 -19.41 -7.25
CA ARG A 13 35.10 -18.98 -6.14
C ARG A 13 34.73 -17.59 -5.62
N TRP A 14 34.35 -16.67 -6.50
CA TRP A 14 33.84 -15.36 -6.09
C TRP A 14 32.52 -15.48 -5.32
N ILE A 15 31.61 -16.36 -5.74
CA ILE A 15 30.35 -16.61 -5.03
C ILE A 15 30.57 -17.25 -3.66
N LEU A 16 31.55 -18.16 -3.51
CA LEU A 16 31.96 -18.67 -2.19
C LEU A 16 32.41 -17.54 -1.25
N GLY A 17 32.86 -16.41 -1.81
CA GLY A 17 33.16 -15.18 -1.10
C GLY A 17 31.96 -14.49 -0.42
N LEU A 18 30.73 -14.84 -0.80
CA LEU A 18 29.49 -14.33 -0.20
C LEU A 18 29.08 -15.12 1.06
N TYR A 19 29.66 -16.31 1.29
CA TYR A 19 29.34 -17.11 2.48
C TYR A 19 29.95 -16.54 3.77
N PRO A 20 29.31 -16.75 4.94
CA PRO A 20 29.84 -16.35 6.23
C PRO A 20 31.25 -16.90 6.49
N ARG A 21 32.10 -16.12 7.17
CA ARG A 21 33.54 -16.43 7.36
C ARG A 21 33.78 -17.82 8.00
N ARG A 22 32.98 -18.21 8.99
CA ARG A 22 33.11 -19.52 9.67
C ARG A 22 32.76 -20.68 8.75
N PHE A 23 31.68 -20.56 7.96
CA PHE A 23 31.25 -21.57 7.01
C PHE A 23 32.29 -21.75 5.89
N ARG A 24 32.81 -20.63 5.36
CA ARG A 24 33.85 -20.65 4.31
C ARG A 24 35.10 -21.40 4.76
N LYS A 25 35.55 -21.18 6.00
CA LYS A 25 36.72 -21.89 6.56
C LYS A 25 36.53 -23.41 6.65
N ALA A 26 35.29 -23.87 6.82
CA ALA A 26 35.01 -25.29 7.02
C ALA A 26 34.69 -26.03 5.71
N TYR A 27 34.07 -25.38 4.72
CA TYR A 27 33.46 -26.08 3.59
C TYR A 27 33.81 -25.52 2.20
N ALA A 28 34.49 -24.36 2.10
CA ALA A 28 34.71 -23.71 0.80
C ALA A 28 35.60 -24.53 -0.14
N ASP A 29 36.65 -25.15 0.39
CA ASP A 29 37.59 -25.93 -0.41
C ASP A 29 36.94 -27.22 -0.92
N GLU A 30 36.14 -27.89 -0.09
CA GLU A 30 35.40 -29.10 -0.45
C GLU A 30 34.32 -28.82 -1.51
N MET A 31 33.56 -27.73 -1.36
CA MET A 31 32.55 -27.32 -2.35
C MET A 31 33.19 -26.92 -3.69
N LEU A 32 34.36 -26.25 -3.67
CA LEU A 32 35.09 -25.91 -4.88
C LEU A 32 35.60 -27.16 -5.61
N LEU A 33 36.10 -28.14 -4.85
CA LEU A 33 36.57 -29.41 -5.37
C LEU A 33 35.44 -30.23 -6.02
N VAL A 34 34.28 -30.31 -5.36
CA VAL A 34 33.08 -30.99 -5.89
C VAL A 34 32.59 -30.31 -7.17
N PHE A 35 32.56 -28.98 -7.18
CA PHE A 35 32.18 -28.22 -8.38
C PHE A 35 33.13 -28.47 -9.56
N GLN A 36 34.45 -28.53 -9.30
CA GLN A 36 35.45 -28.86 -10.32
C GLN A 36 35.30 -30.28 -10.84
N MET A 37 35.10 -31.27 -9.97
CA MET A 37 34.85 -32.66 -10.39
C MET A 37 33.57 -32.81 -11.23
N GLN A 38 32.52 -32.07 -10.90
CA GLN A 38 31.28 -32.06 -11.69
C GLN A 38 31.46 -31.42 -13.08
N LEU A 39 32.40 -30.48 -13.21
CA LEU A 39 32.76 -29.89 -14.51
C LEU A 39 33.66 -30.81 -15.33
N ASP A 40 34.59 -31.53 -14.68
CA ASP A 40 35.56 -32.43 -15.31
C ASP A 40 34.92 -33.73 -15.83
N SER A 41 33.83 -34.18 -15.20
CA SER A 41 33.08 -35.37 -15.62
C SER A 41 32.22 -35.17 -16.88
N MET A 42 32.30 -34.00 -17.54
CA MET A 42 31.52 -33.71 -18.73
C MET A 42 32.27 -33.93 -20.06
N PRO A 43 31.66 -34.64 -21.03
CA PRO A 43 32.25 -34.83 -22.35
C PRO A 43 32.17 -33.58 -23.26
N THR A 44 31.21 -32.66 -23.05
CA THR A 44 31.13 -31.36 -23.74
C THR A 44 30.56 -30.27 -22.83
N LEU A 45 31.25 -29.13 -22.73
CA LEU A 45 30.82 -27.96 -21.95
C LEU A 45 29.78 -27.13 -22.72
N ASN A 46 28.49 -27.29 -22.37
CA ASN A 46 27.39 -26.47 -22.87
C ASN A 46 26.98 -25.44 -21.79
N LEU A 47 26.88 -24.16 -22.17
CA LEU A 47 26.50 -23.01 -21.33
C LEU A 47 25.25 -23.30 -20.47
N TRP A 48 24.21 -23.91 -21.06
CA TRP A 48 22.95 -24.20 -20.38
C TRP A 48 23.09 -25.22 -19.25
N ARG A 49 23.95 -26.24 -19.43
CA ARG A 49 24.20 -27.25 -18.40
C ARG A 49 25.13 -26.74 -17.32
N SER A 50 26.11 -25.91 -17.67
CA SER A 50 26.96 -25.21 -16.68
C SER A 50 26.12 -24.28 -15.79
N LEU A 51 25.14 -23.57 -16.37
CA LEU A 51 24.19 -22.76 -15.62
C LEU A 51 23.26 -23.60 -14.74
N GLN A 52 22.82 -24.78 -15.18
CA GLN A 52 22.05 -25.71 -14.35
C GLN A 52 22.82 -26.20 -13.12
N ILE A 53 24.12 -26.53 -13.28
CA ILE A 53 24.95 -26.94 -12.13
C ILE A 53 25.17 -25.78 -11.18
N MET A 54 25.51 -24.61 -11.69
CA MET A 54 25.59 -23.39 -10.88
C MET A 54 24.29 -23.16 -10.12
N TRP A 55 23.15 -23.23 -10.80
CA TRP A 55 21.85 -23.06 -10.15
C TRP A 55 21.61 -24.10 -9.06
N ARG A 56 21.97 -25.38 -9.29
CA ARG A 56 21.82 -26.45 -8.30
C ARG A 56 22.66 -26.20 -7.04
N GLU A 57 23.91 -25.80 -7.20
CA GLU A 57 24.82 -25.49 -6.08
C GLU A 57 24.44 -24.17 -5.36
N LEU A 58 23.85 -23.21 -6.09
CA LEU A 58 23.42 -21.92 -5.53
C LEU A 58 22.00 -21.93 -4.96
N ARG A 59 21.18 -22.93 -5.30
CA ARG A 59 19.80 -23.05 -4.79
C ARG A 59 19.69 -23.05 -3.25
N PRO A 60 20.58 -23.70 -2.48
CA PRO A 60 20.48 -23.70 -1.01
C PRO A 60 21.04 -22.43 -0.36
N LEU A 61 21.79 -21.59 -1.08
CA LEU A 61 22.48 -20.40 -0.55
C LEU A 61 21.56 -19.40 0.16
N PRO A 62 20.41 -19.00 -0.41
CA PRO A 62 19.50 -18.06 0.25
C PRO A 62 19.00 -18.60 1.59
N VAL A 63 18.66 -19.90 1.63
CA VAL A 63 18.18 -20.56 2.85
C VAL A 63 19.31 -20.69 3.88
N LEU A 64 20.53 -21.03 3.46
CA LEU A 64 21.71 -21.10 4.33
C LEU A 64 22.09 -19.72 4.89
N LEU A 65 22.02 -18.66 4.09
CA LEU A 65 22.26 -17.29 4.54
C LEU A 65 21.18 -16.83 5.52
N ILE A 66 19.91 -17.12 5.23
CA ILE A 66 18.80 -16.85 6.13
C ILE A 66 18.96 -17.64 7.43
N MET A 67 19.27 -18.95 7.37
CA MET A 67 19.47 -19.76 8.56
C MET A 67 20.70 -19.36 9.36
N ALA A 68 21.81 -18.98 8.72
CA ALA A 68 22.99 -18.45 9.40
C ALA A 68 22.68 -17.12 10.09
N HIS A 69 21.95 -16.23 9.41
CA HIS A 69 21.49 -14.96 9.98
C HIS A 69 20.48 -15.16 11.12
N LEU A 70 19.54 -16.10 10.99
CA LEU A 70 18.59 -16.47 12.03
C LEU A 70 19.27 -17.15 13.23
N ARG A 71 20.30 -17.97 12.99
CA ARG A 71 21.10 -18.61 14.05
C ARG A 71 21.98 -17.61 14.79
N GLU A 72 22.52 -16.58 14.12
CA GLU A 72 23.16 -15.43 14.77
C GLU A 72 22.14 -14.60 15.59
N ARG A 73 20.88 -14.53 15.15
CA ARG A 73 19.78 -13.88 15.88
C ARG A 73 19.30 -14.67 17.11
N HIS A 74 19.55 -15.97 17.18
CA HIS A 74 19.11 -16.87 18.25
C HIS A 74 20.30 -17.39 19.05
N VAL A 75 21.17 -16.50 19.52
CA VAL A 75 22.03 -16.81 20.66
C VAL A 75 21.15 -16.67 21.90
N TYR A 76 20.82 -17.79 22.55
CA TYR A 76 20.22 -17.76 23.89
C TYR A 76 21.31 -17.31 24.86
N MET A 77 21.26 -16.04 25.24
CA MET A 77 22.14 -15.48 26.27
C MET A 77 21.47 -15.71 27.62
N GLU A 78 22.21 -16.28 28.57
CA GLU A 78 21.82 -16.24 29.98
C GLU A 78 22.10 -14.83 30.52
N TYR A 79 21.16 -13.92 30.27
CA TYR A 79 21.25 -12.52 30.70
C TYR A 79 21.49 -12.38 32.20
N ASP A 80 21.11 -13.37 33.01
CA ASP A 80 21.33 -13.36 34.47
C ASP A 80 22.83 -13.33 34.85
N VAL A 81 23.69 -14.03 34.11
CA VAL A 81 25.14 -14.09 34.39
C VAL A 81 25.82 -12.83 33.87
N GLU A 82 25.43 -12.36 32.69
CA GLU A 82 26.05 -11.20 32.06
C GLU A 82 25.67 -9.89 32.75
N ILE A 83 24.40 -9.74 33.14
CA ILE A 83 23.95 -8.58 33.92
C ILE A 83 24.72 -8.54 35.22
N ARG A 84 24.90 -9.68 35.90
CA ARG A 84 25.68 -9.77 37.15
C ARG A 84 27.11 -9.24 37.02
N GLN A 85 27.76 -9.58 35.91
CA GLN A 85 29.13 -9.13 35.65
C GLN A 85 29.20 -7.64 35.33
N ALA A 86 28.12 -7.07 34.79
CA ALA A 86 27.99 -5.67 34.42
C ALA A 86 27.26 -4.80 35.47
N GLU A 87 26.95 -5.32 36.67
CA GLU A 87 26.16 -4.62 37.70
C GLU A 87 26.79 -3.31 38.18
N SER A 88 28.09 -3.11 37.96
CA SER A 88 28.86 -1.92 38.30
C SER A 88 29.41 -1.18 37.08
N ASP A 89 29.12 -1.64 35.85
CA ASP A 89 29.60 -1.05 34.60
C ASP A 89 28.41 -0.58 33.73
N PRO A 90 28.12 0.72 33.70
CA PRO A 90 26.99 1.25 32.92
C PRO A 90 27.17 1.09 31.41
N GLN A 91 28.42 1.10 30.90
CA GLN A 91 28.68 0.94 29.48
C GLN A 91 28.39 -0.50 29.06
N GLN A 92 28.92 -1.47 29.81
CA GLN A 92 28.74 -2.88 29.51
C GLN A 92 27.26 -3.29 29.58
N LEU A 93 26.52 -2.76 30.57
CA LEU A 93 25.09 -3.04 30.71
C LEU A 93 24.25 -2.48 29.54
N GLU A 94 24.60 -1.30 29.00
CA GLU A 94 23.97 -0.75 27.79
C GLU A 94 24.32 -1.57 26.55
N GLU A 95 25.57 -2.06 26.42
CA GLU A 95 25.97 -2.92 25.31
C GLU A 95 25.17 -4.23 25.29
N ILE A 96 24.98 -4.87 26.45
CA ILE A 96 24.15 -6.08 26.60
C ILE A 96 22.69 -5.77 26.22
N TYR A 97 22.15 -4.62 26.66
CA TYR A 97 20.79 -4.22 26.30
C TYR A 97 20.63 -3.98 24.79
N GLN A 98 21.58 -3.28 24.16
CA GLN A 98 21.55 -3.02 22.71
C GLN A 98 21.64 -4.32 21.91
N LEU A 99 22.43 -5.28 22.40
CA LEU A 99 22.49 -6.62 21.83
C LEU A 99 21.13 -7.34 21.97
N ALA A 100 20.54 -7.34 23.17
CA ALA A 100 19.23 -7.93 23.43
C ALA A 100 18.14 -7.31 22.53
N ARG A 101 18.19 -5.99 22.30
CA ARG A 101 17.26 -5.27 21.43
C ARG A 101 17.44 -5.63 19.95
N ARG A 102 18.67 -5.78 19.45
CA ARG A 102 18.96 -6.20 18.06
C ARG A 102 18.53 -7.66 17.80
N SER A 103 18.57 -8.48 18.84
CA SER A 103 18.22 -9.91 18.80
C SER A 103 16.77 -10.22 19.18
N ASP A 104 15.91 -9.21 19.36
CA ASP A 104 14.49 -9.37 19.76
C ASP A 104 14.29 -10.10 21.11
N GLN A 105 15.28 -10.00 22.00
CA GLN A 105 15.30 -10.63 23.34
C GLN A 105 15.23 -9.59 24.46
N ALA A 106 14.83 -8.34 24.16
CA ALA A 106 14.71 -7.27 25.15
C ALA A 106 13.79 -7.64 26.33
N GLY A 107 12.78 -8.50 26.10
CA GLY A 107 11.92 -9.03 27.17
C GLY A 107 12.66 -9.94 28.15
N ALA A 108 13.57 -10.79 27.67
CA ALA A 108 14.36 -11.68 28.52
C ALA A 108 15.39 -10.91 29.35
N PHE A 109 16.08 -9.95 28.73
CA PHE A 109 16.98 -9.02 29.44
C PHE A 109 16.24 -8.27 30.54
N ARG A 110 15.06 -7.71 30.24
CA ARG A 110 14.23 -6.99 31.22
C ARG A 110 13.89 -7.86 32.42
N ASN A 111 13.43 -9.10 32.19
CA ASN A 111 13.03 -9.99 33.28
C ASN A 111 14.23 -10.36 34.16
N ALA A 112 15.39 -10.62 33.57
CA ALA A 112 16.63 -10.88 34.31
C ALA A 112 17.09 -9.65 35.12
N LEU A 113 17.00 -8.45 34.53
CA LEU A 113 17.36 -7.21 35.21
C LEU A 113 16.42 -6.89 36.39
N ILE A 114 15.12 -7.13 36.24
CA ILE A 114 14.14 -6.99 37.32
C ILE A 114 14.45 -7.94 38.48
N ALA A 115 14.69 -9.23 38.19
CA ALA A 115 15.04 -10.22 39.20
C ALA A 115 16.33 -9.84 39.97
N ARG A 116 17.31 -9.25 39.28
CA ARG A 116 18.56 -8.78 39.89
C ARG A 116 18.36 -7.55 40.78
N TYR A 117 17.56 -6.60 40.33
CA TYR A 117 17.20 -5.45 41.15
C TYR A 117 16.44 -5.87 42.42
N GLU A 118 15.53 -6.85 42.34
CA GLU A 118 14.84 -7.40 43.51
C GLU A 118 15.80 -8.09 44.51
N ALA A 119 16.87 -8.71 44.01
CA ALA A 119 17.90 -9.34 44.84
C ALA A 119 18.92 -8.34 45.43
N ALA A 120 19.14 -7.19 44.78
CA ALA A 120 20.10 -6.16 45.18
C ALA A 120 19.52 -4.74 44.99
N PRO A 121 18.51 -4.34 45.79
CA PRO A 121 17.78 -3.09 45.61
C PRO A 121 18.65 -1.83 45.83
N ASP A 122 19.77 -1.96 46.55
CA ASP A 122 20.67 -0.85 46.85
C ASP A 122 21.58 -0.46 45.67
N ASN A 123 21.60 -1.25 44.58
CA ASN A 123 22.40 -0.95 43.41
C ASN A 123 21.72 0.12 42.53
N VAL A 124 22.30 1.33 42.54
CA VAL A 124 21.78 2.51 41.82
C VAL A 124 21.70 2.30 40.31
N LEU A 125 22.64 1.54 39.70
CA LEU A 125 22.61 1.28 38.25
C LEU A 125 21.45 0.36 37.88
N LEU A 126 21.22 -0.71 38.65
CA LEU A 126 20.07 -1.59 38.47
C LEU A 126 18.76 -0.86 38.72
N ALA A 127 18.70 0.01 39.74
CA ALA A 127 17.53 0.84 40.01
C ALA A 127 17.21 1.79 38.84
N ALA A 128 18.21 2.48 38.29
CA ALA A 128 18.03 3.36 37.13
C ALA A 128 17.51 2.61 35.90
N TRP A 129 18.03 1.41 35.65
CA TRP A 129 17.55 0.54 34.57
C TRP A 129 16.16 -0.04 34.83
N TYR A 130 15.85 -0.40 36.07
CA TYR A 130 14.52 -0.86 36.47
C TYR A 130 13.47 0.21 36.14
N TYR A 131 13.66 1.44 36.60
CA TYR A 131 12.72 2.54 36.31
C TYR A 131 12.71 2.93 34.82
N ARG A 132 13.87 2.91 34.12
CA ARG A 132 13.94 3.14 32.66
C ARG A 132 13.14 2.10 31.88
N LEU A 133 13.27 0.83 32.21
CA LEU A 133 12.59 -0.27 31.51
C LEU A 133 11.12 -0.37 31.92
N GLN A 134 10.74 0.11 33.11
CA GLN A 134 9.35 0.17 33.56
C GLN A 134 8.60 1.35 32.90
N ASN A 135 9.26 2.49 32.69
CA ASN A 135 8.71 3.61 31.92
C ASN A 135 8.75 3.33 30.41
N GLY A 136 9.83 2.72 29.91
CA GLY A 136 9.91 2.19 28.54
C GLY A 136 8.98 1.00 28.29
N ALA A 137 8.44 0.39 29.36
CA ALA A 137 7.37 -0.57 29.23
C ALA A 137 6.07 0.10 28.80
N GLU A 138 5.85 1.42 28.94
CA GLU A 138 4.66 2.06 28.36
C GLU A 138 4.65 1.99 26.83
N ASP A 139 5.81 2.14 26.18
CA ASP A 139 5.97 1.94 24.74
C ASP A 139 5.78 0.47 24.32
N ALA A 140 6.22 -0.48 25.16
CA ALA A 140 6.01 -1.92 24.96
C ALA A 140 4.63 -2.43 25.44
N ARG A 141 3.89 -1.62 26.21
CA ARG A 141 2.54 -1.86 26.75
C ARG A 141 1.46 -1.20 25.91
N LYS A 142 1.77 -0.65 24.72
CA LYS A 142 0.70 -0.41 23.75
C LYS A 142 -0.03 -1.74 23.59
N PRO A 143 -1.29 -1.86 24.08
CA PRO A 143 -1.99 -3.13 24.07
C PRO A 143 -2.01 -3.59 22.62
N ALA A 144 -1.59 -4.83 22.37
CA ALA A 144 -1.69 -5.43 21.06
C ALA A 144 -3.14 -5.23 20.60
N ARG A 145 -3.30 -4.48 19.51
CA ARG A 145 -4.59 -4.10 18.94
C ARG A 145 -5.55 -5.28 18.97
N GLN A 146 -6.66 -5.13 19.71
CA GLN A 146 -7.73 -6.13 19.70
C GLN A 146 -8.72 -5.77 18.58
N THR A 147 -8.46 -6.30 17.39
CA THR A 147 -9.42 -6.21 16.29
C THR A 147 -10.73 -6.90 16.68
N ASN A 148 -11.86 -6.21 16.49
CA ASN A 148 -13.18 -6.76 16.79
C ASN A 148 -13.67 -7.73 15.69
N TRP A 149 -13.09 -8.93 15.67
CA TRP A 149 -13.43 -9.98 14.72
C TRP A 149 -14.89 -10.46 14.82
N LEU A 150 -15.48 -10.37 16.02
CA LEU A 150 -16.86 -10.76 16.28
C LEU A 150 -17.85 -9.96 15.43
N ILE A 151 -17.50 -8.71 15.07
CA ILE A 151 -18.33 -7.85 14.22
C ILE A 151 -17.85 -7.89 12.77
N ALA A 152 -16.53 -7.87 12.54
CA ALA A 152 -15.97 -7.83 11.21
C ALA A 152 -16.39 -9.04 10.36
N VAL A 153 -16.33 -10.27 10.92
CA VAL A 153 -16.62 -11.49 10.16
C VAL A 153 -18.10 -11.57 9.73
N PRO A 154 -19.10 -11.40 10.62
CA PRO A 154 -20.50 -11.41 10.20
C PRO A 154 -20.84 -10.31 9.19
N LEU A 155 -20.35 -9.07 9.38
CA LEU A 155 -20.58 -7.99 8.42
C LEU A 155 -19.97 -8.29 7.05
N SER A 156 -18.78 -8.89 7.02
CA SER A 156 -18.14 -9.32 5.78
C SER A 156 -18.99 -10.37 5.07
N ILE A 157 -19.46 -11.41 5.79
CA ILE A 157 -20.33 -12.46 5.23
C ILE A 157 -21.63 -11.87 4.68
N VAL A 158 -22.30 -11.00 5.44
CA VAL A 158 -23.53 -10.34 4.98
C VAL A 158 -23.27 -9.51 3.71
N THR A 159 -22.17 -8.75 3.68
CA THR A 159 -21.77 -7.99 2.48
C THR A 159 -21.53 -8.90 1.28
N GLY A 160 -20.84 -10.03 1.47
CA GLY A 160 -20.64 -11.07 0.46
C GLY A 160 -21.95 -11.65 -0.06
N LEU A 161 -22.88 -12.00 0.83
CA LEU A 161 -24.19 -12.54 0.42
C LEU A 161 -25.01 -11.51 -0.37
N ILE A 162 -24.96 -10.23 -0.01
CA ILE A 162 -25.61 -9.17 -0.78
C ILE A 162 -24.97 -9.03 -2.16
N PHE A 163 -23.64 -9.05 -2.25
CA PHE A 163 -22.94 -8.98 -3.54
C PHE A 163 -23.28 -10.18 -4.42
N TRP A 164 -23.34 -11.37 -3.84
CA TRP A 164 -23.79 -12.57 -4.52
C TRP A 164 -25.23 -12.42 -5.05
N ALA A 165 -26.16 -11.93 -4.24
CA ALA A 165 -27.53 -11.67 -4.67
C ALA A 165 -27.62 -10.66 -5.83
N LEU A 166 -26.78 -9.61 -5.82
CA LEU A 166 -26.73 -8.59 -6.87
C LEU A 166 -25.88 -8.96 -8.10
N SER A 167 -25.17 -10.08 -8.06
CA SER A 167 -24.23 -10.49 -9.11
C SER A 167 -24.88 -11.10 -10.36
N ASP A 168 -26.22 -11.08 -10.44
CA ASP A 168 -26.94 -11.55 -11.61
C ASP A 168 -26.87 -10.50 -12.73
N VAL A 169 -25.73 -10.45 -13.42
CA VAL A 169 -25.45 -9.38 -14.38
C VAL A 169 -26.37 -9.39 -15.60
N GLU A 170 -27.02 -10.53 -15.87
CA GLU A 170 -27.98 -10.68 -16.96
C GLU A 170 -29.37 -10.20 -16.56
N ASN A 171 -29.86 -10.60 -15.39
CA ASN A 171 -31.24 -10.29 -14.98
C ASN A 171 -31.36 -9.03 -14.12
N LEU A 172 -30.28 -8.60 -13.45
CA LEU A 172 -30.27 -7.41 -12.58
C LEU A 172 -29.48 -6.28 -13.24
N GLN A 173 -30.13 -5.66 -14.22
CA GLN A 173 -29.62 -4.48 -14.91
C GLN A 173 -30.35 -3.21 -14.50
N VAL A 174 -29.58 -2.13 -14.39
CA VAL A 174 -30.09 -0.77 -14.23
C VAL A 174 -30.37 -0.22 -15.63
N LEU A 175 -31.65 0.03 -15.90
CA LEU A 175 -32.15 0.57 -17.17
C LEU A 175 -31.75 -0.27 -18.40
N ASP A 176 -31.54 -1.58 -18.24
CA ASP A 176 -31.04 -2.49 -19.29
C ASP A 176 -29.66 -2.09 -19.87
N LEU A 177 -28.86 -1.34 -19.11
CA LEU A 177 -27.56 -0.81 -19.56
C LEU A 177 -26.38 -1.38 -18.77
N ILE A 178 -26.43 -1.33 -17.45
CA ILE A 178 -25.31 -1.78 -16.60
C ILE A 178 -25.79 -2.63 -15.42
N PRO A 179 -24.97 -3.57 -14.90
CA PRO A 179 -25.36 -4.39 -13.76
C PRO A 179 -25.57 -3.58 -12.47
N HIS A 180 -26.56 -3.94 -11.66
CA HIS A 180 -26.79 -3.33 -10.34
C HIS A 180 -25.56 -3.37 -9.45
N LEU A 181 -24.82 -4.49 -9.44
CA LEU A 181 -23.62 -4.65 -8.62
C LEU A 181 -22.58 -3.55 -8.91
N LEU A 182 -22.47 -3.06 -10.15
CA LEU A 182 -21.48 -2.05 -10.54
C LEU A 182 -21.69 -0.70 -9.84
N LEU A 183 -22.94 -0.34 -9.52
CA LEU A 183 -23.29 0.90 -8.81
C LEU A 183 -23.39 0.70 -7.30
N TRP A 184 -23.89 -0.45 -6.86
CA TRP A 184 -24.25 -0.68 -5.46
C TRP A 184 -23.15 -1.33 -4.62
N TRP A 185 -22.09 -1.88 -5.22
CA TRP A 185 -21.03 -2.54 -4.45
C TRP A 185 -20.39 -1.59 -3.41
N SER A 186 -20.05 -0.36 -3.79
CA SER A 186 -19.32 0.53 -2.89
C SER A 186 -20.19 1.16 -1.79
N PRO A 187 -21.45 1.60 -2.01
CA PRO A 187 -22.33 2.01 -0.91
C PRO A 187 -22.57 0.90 0.12
N ILE A 188 -22.78 -0.35 -0.34
CA ILE A 188 -23.01 -1.50 0.53
C ILE A 188 -21.75 -1.80 1.36
N ALA A 189 -20.59 -1.88 0.70
CA ALA A 189 -19.31 -2.07 1.38
C ALA A 189 -19.00 -0.94 2.39
N ALA A 190 -19.27 0.31 2.01
CA ALA A 190 -19.06 1.47 2.86
C ALA A 190 -19.98 1.47 4.08
N MET A 191 -21.25 1.11 3.92
CA MET A 191 -22.18 0.97 5.05
C MET A 191 -21.70 -0.09 6.04
N SER A 192 -21.30 -1.26 5.56
CA SER A 192 -20.75 -2.31 6.43
C SER A 192 -19.48 -1.85 7.15
N ALA A 193 -18.57 -1.16 6.47
CA ALA A 193 -17.38 -0.59 7.09
C ALA A 193 -17.72 0.54 8.10
N LEU A 194 -18.70 1.39 7.82
CA LEU A 194 -19.19 2.45 8.72
C LEU A 194 -19.80 1.84 10.00
N ILE A 195 -20.61 0.78 9.86
CA ILE A 195 -21.17 0.04 11.01
C ILE A 195 -20.05 -0.59 11.82
N PHE A 196 -19.09 -1.26 11.16
CA PHE A 196 -17.93 -1.84 11.84
C PHE A 196 -17.16 -0.79 12.66
N MET A 197 -16.86 0.37 12.06
CA MET A 197 -16.16 1.45 12.75
C MET A 197 -16.97 2.00 13.93
N ALA A 198 -18.27 2.27 13.74
CA ALA A 198 -19.13 2.82 14.79
C ALA A 198 -19.26 1.89 15.99
N VAL A 199 -19.52 0.60 15.75
CA VAL A 199 -19.70 -0.36 16.86
C VAL A 199 -18.36 -0.65 17.54
N THR A 200 -17.26 -0.76 16.80
CA THR A 200 -15.93 -0.98 17.38
C THR A 200 -15.45 0.20 18.21
N ALA A 201 -15.72 1.44 17.77
CA ALA A 201 -15.42 2.66 18.53
C ALA A 201 -16.41 2.92 19.68
N GLY A 202 -17.46 2.10 19.83
CA GLY A 202 -18.47 2.23 20.88
C GLY A 202 -19.34 3.50 20.79
N THR A 203 -19.34 4.24 19.66
CA THR A 203 -20.09 5.49 19.54
C THR A 203 -20.56 5.77 18.10
N GLN A 204 -21.54 6.69 17.96
CA GLN A 204 -21.91 7.34 16.70
C GLN A 204 -22.57 6.46 15.61
N LEU A 205 -23.30 5.40 15.98
CA LEU A 205 -24.06 4.58 15.01
C LEU A 205 -25.02 5.42 14.15
N THR A 206 -25.69 6.42 14.75
CA THR A 206 -26.55 7.36 14.01
C THR A 206 -25.79 8.11 12.92
N ARG A 207 -24.53 8.49 13.18
CA ARG A 207 -23.67 9.16 12.20
C ARG A 207 -23.27 8.20 11.08
N ALA A 208 -22.92 6.95 11.42
CA ALA A 208 -22.65 5.91 10.43
C ALA A 208 -23.86 5.65 9.53
N ILE A 209 -25.06 5.53 10.10
CA ILE A 209 -26.30 5.36 9.34
C ILE A 209 -26.56 6.58 8.44
N ALA A 210 -26.41 7.81 8.95
CA ALA A 210 -26.63 9.02 8.16
C ALA A 210 -25.64 9.14 7.00
N LEU A 211 -24.35 8.87 7.24
CA LEU A 211 -23.31 8.87 6.21
C LEU A 211 -23.56 7.77 5.18
N GLY A 212 -23.89 6.55 5.62
CA GLY A 212 -24.26 5.46 4.74
C GLY A 212 -25.48 5.79 3.90
N ALA A 213 -26.56 6.29 4.51
CA ALA A 213 -27.77 6.72 3.81
C ALA A 213 -27.46 7.80 2.76
N SER A 214 -26.56 8.75 3.05
CA SER A 214 -26.19 9.79 2.10
C SER A 214 -25.57 9.24 0.81
N VAL A 215 -24.73 8.20 0.90
CA VAL A 215 -24.13 7.58 -0.29
C VAL A 215 -25.11 6.68 -1.02
N PHE A 216 -26.03 5.99 -0.32
CA PHE A 216 -27.15 5.28 -0.95
C PHE A 216 -28.06 6.24 -1.72
N VAL A 217 -28.36 7.40 -1.15
CA VAL A 217 -29.15 8.45 -1.82
C VAL A 217 -28.43 8.99 -3.04
N ALA A 218 -27.11 9.22 -2.97
CA ALA A 218 -26.33 9.65 -4.13
C ALA A 218 -26.37 8.62 -5.28
N THR A 219 -26.24 7.33 -4.97
CA THR A 219 -26.37 6.25 -5.96
C THR A 219 -27.78 6.17 -6.53
N ALA A 220 -28.82 6.22 -5.69
CA ALA A 220 -30.21 6.21 -6.13
C ALA A 220 -30.55 7.43 -7.01
N TYR A 221 -30.07 8.61 -6.62
CA TYR A 221 -30.20 9.84 -7.40
C TYR A 221 -29.59 9.66 -8.79
N SER A 222 -28.38 9.10 -8.89
CA SER A 222 -27.72 8.86 -10.18
C SER A 222 -28.57 7.97 -11.08
N ILE A 223 -29.18 6.91 -10.54
CA ILE A 223 -30.08 6.06 -11.32
C ILE A 223 -31.33 6.83 -11.75
N LEU A 224 -31.91 7.63 -10.85
CA LEU A 224 -33.16 8.36 -11.10
C LEU A 224 -33.01 9.45 -12.17
N VAL A 225 -31.85 10.11 -12.24
CA VAL A 225 -31.58 11.19 -13.21
C VAL A 225 -30.98 10.70 -14.52
N ALA A 226 -30.51 9.45 -14.59
CA ALA A 226 -29.95 8.89 -15.82
C ALA A 226 -30.90 9.00 -17.03
N PRO A 227 -32.24 8.82 -16.92
CA PRO A 227 -33.17 9.04 -18.02
C PRO A 227 -33.18 10.46 -18.62
N ALA A 228 -32.60 11.46 -17.95
CA ALA A 228 -32.44 12.81 -18.51
C ALA A 228 -31.51 12.82 -19.74
N PHE A 229 -30.58 11.87 -19.82
CA PHE A 229 -29.75 11.66 -21.01
C PHE A 229 -30.59 10.87 -22.05
N GLY A 230 -30.94 11.52 -23.15
CA GLY A 230 -31.91 10.98 -24.12
C GLY A 230 -31.46 9.70 -24.83
N GLU A 231 -30.22 9.64 -25.29
CA GLU A 231 -29.66 8.47 -25.99
C GLU A 231 -29.15 7.40 -25.02
N ALA A 232 -29.30 6.12 -25.37
CA ALA A 232 -28.90 4.99 -24.53
C ALA A 232 -27.40 5.02 -24.19
N TRP A 233 -26.54 5.34 -25.16
CA TRP A 233 -25.09 5.44 -24.96
C TRP A 233 -24.72 6.56 -23.98
N ALA A 234 -25.48 7.67 -23.96
CA ALA A 234 -25.23 8.79 -23.05
C ALA A 234 -25.65 8.45 -21.62
N ARG A 235 -26.77 7.73 -21.45
CA ARG A 235 -27.18 7.16 -20.15
C ARG A 235 -26.15 6.19 -19.60
N GLU A 236 -25.71 5.25 -20.42
CA GLU A 236 -24.72 4.25 -20.05
C GLU A 236 -23.42 4.94 -19.61
N GLN A 237 -22.97 5.92 -20.40
CA GLN A 237 -21.78 6.71 -20.08
C GLN A 237 -21.92 7.44 -18.74
N TYR A 238 -23.07 8.06 -18.45
CA TYR A 238 -23.32 8.71 -17.16
C TYR A 238 -23.31 7.71 -16.00
N LEU A 239 -23.97 6.56 -16.16
CA LEU A 239 -24.00 5.52 -15.12
C LEU A 239 -22.61 4.92 -14.86
N ILE A 240 -21.77 4.75 -15.89
CA ILE A 240 -20.37 4.32 -15.73
C ILE A 240 -19.56 5.40 -14.98
N VAL A 241 -19.74 6.68 -15.34
CA VAL A 241 -19.09 7.79 -14.63
C VAL A 241 -19.53 7.80 -13.16
N ALA A 242 -20.82 7.59 -12.88
CA ALA A 242 -21.32 7.48 -11.51
C ALA A 242 -20.69 6.29 -10.77
N ALA A 243 -20.63 5.11 -11.38
CA ALA A 243 -20.01 3.91 -10.80
C ALA A 243 -18.52 4.11 -10.43
N ILE A 244 -17.80 4.95 -11.17
CA ILE A 244 -16.40 5.30 -10.87
C ILE A 244 -16.29 6.30 -9.71
N HIS A 245 -17.23 7.26 -9.58
CA HIS A 245 -17.15 8.35 -8.58
C HIS A 245 -17.85 8.04 -7.24
N ILE A 246 -18.86 7.17 -7.23
CA ILE A 246 -19.54 6.74 -5.99
C ILE A 246 -18.54 6.11 -4.98
N PRO A 247 -17.59 5.24 -5.37
CA PRO A 247 -16.56 4.74 -4.46
C PRO A 247 -15.75 5.85 -3.77
N LEU A 248 -15.52 6.97 -4.46
CA LEU A 248 -14.81 8.11 -3.88
C LEU A 248 -15.68 8.86 -2.85
N LEU A 249 -17.00 8.97 -3.06
CA LEU A 249 -17.94 9.49 -2.05
C LEU A 249 -18.07 8.56 -0.84
N CYS A 250 -18.08 7.25 -1.07
CA CYS A 250 -18.04 6.23 -0.03
C CYS A 250 -16.77 6.34 0.83
N TRP A 251 -15.60 6.51 0.18
CA TRP A 251 -14.34 6.77 0.86
C TRP A 251 -14.38 8.07 1.68
N ALA A 252 -15.02 9.12 1.16
CA ALA A 252 -15.24 10.37 1.87
C ALA A 252 -16.08 10.18 3.14
N ALA A 253 -17.16 9.40 3.04
CA ALA A 253 -18.02 9.08 4.18
C ALA A 253 -17.24 8.34 5.28
N LEU A 254 -16.38 7.38 4.91
CA LEU A 254 -15.47 6.72 5.85
C LEU A 254 -14.50 7.72 6.49
N GLY A 255 -13.94 8.64 5.70
CA GLY A 255 -13.08 9.72 6.20
C GLY A 255 -13.79 10.63 7.19
N VAL A 256 -14.99 11.10 6.85
CA VAL A 256 -15.81 11.93 7.75
C VAL A 256 -16.09 11.18 9.06
N MET A 257 -16.41 9.89 9.01
CA MET A 257 -16.61 9.08 10.22
C MET A 257 -15.33 8.96 11.05
N ALA A 258 -14.18 8.75 10.39
CA ALA A 258 -12.86 8.71 11.03
C ALA A 258 -12.44 10.06 11.64
N PHE A 259 -12.91 11.18 11.10
CA PHE A 259 -12.58 12.51 11.56
C PHE A 259 -13.47 12.94 12.74
N GLY A 260 -12.81 13.36 13.83
CA GLY A 260 -13.45 14.13 14.89
C GLY A 260 -13.81 15.57 14.43
N PRO A 261 -14.59 16.31 15.22
CA PRO A 261 -15.09 17.65 14.86
C PRO A 261 -14.00 18.73 14.60
N ARG A 262 -12.72 18.45 14.87
CA ARG A 262 -11.59 19.35 14.59
C ARG A 262 -10.39 18.61 13.99
N SER A 263 -10.60 17.89 12.88
CA SER A 263 -9.50 17.17 12.22
C SER A 263 -8.42 18.11 11.66
N SER A 264 -7.17 17.84 12.03
CA SER A 264 -6.00 18.57 11.53
C SER A 264 -5.62 18.10 10.12
N ALA A 265 -4.72 18.83 9.45
CA ALA A 265 -4.12 18.36 8.20
C ALA A 265 -3.34 17.04 8.39
N ALA A 266 -2.70 16.85 9.54
CA ALA A 266 -2.01 15.60 9.85
C ALA A 266 -2.99 14.42 9.96
N ASP A 267 -4.17 14.62 10.57
CA ASP A 267 -5.21 13.57 10.64
C ASP A 267 -5.72 13.15 9.26
N ARG A 268 -6.02 14.14 8.41
CA ARG A 268 -6.53 13.89 7.06
C ARG A 268 -5.49 13.18 6.20
N PHE A 269 -4.23 13.60 6.30
CA PHE A 269 -3.13 12.96 5.62
C PHE A 269 -2.88 11.53 6.14
N ALA A 270 -2.92 11.33 7.45
CA ALA A 270 -2.77 10.01 8.06
C ALA A 270 -3.89 9.04 7.63
N PHE A 271 -5.13 9.53 7.53
CA PHE A 271 -6.25 8.76 6.97
C PHE A 271 -6.02 8.38 5.50
N LEU A 272 -5.47 9.29 4.69
CA LEU A 272 -5.14 9.02 3.28
C LEU A 272 -4.10 7.89 3.17
N ILE A 273 -3.04 7.93 3.99
CA ILE A 273 -2.03 6.86 4.01
C ILE A 273 -2.62 5.54 4.48
N LYS A 274 -3.43 5.54 5.54
CA LYS A 274 -4.13 4.32 5.99
C LYS A 274 -5.10 3.77 4.94
N SER A 275 -5.73 4.64 4.14
CA SER A 275 -6.58 4.21 3.03
C SER A 275 -5.79 3.45 1.97
N ILE A 276 -4.56 3.89 1.66
CA ILE A 276 -3.65 3.17 0.75
C ILE A 276 -3.30 1.79 1.33
N GLU A 277 -3.00 1.72 2.63
CA GLU A 277 -2.70 0.45 3.29
C GLU A 277 -3.91 -0.51 3.29
N VAL A 278 -5.12 -0.01 3.56
CA VAL A 278 -6.37 -0.78 3.43
C VAL A 278 -6.56 -1.29 1.99
N ALA A 279 -6.33 -0.44 0.98
CA ALA A 279 -6.44 -0.85 -0.42
C ALA A 279 -5.43 -1.94 -0.81
N ILE A 280 -4.20 -1.86 -0.30
CA ILE A 280 -3.17 -2.89 -0.52
C ILE A 280 -3.55 -4.21 0.16
N VAL A 281 -4.04 -4.18 1.40
CA VAL A 281 -4.53 -5.39 2.10
C VAL A 281 -5.75 -5.97 1.38
N ALA A 282 -6.68 -5.14 0.93
CA ALA A 282 -7.80 -5.58 0.11
C ALA A 282 -7.31 -6.27 -1.18
N GLY A 283 -6.30 -5.72 -1.85
CA GLY A 283 -5.66 -6.35 -3.01
C GLY A 283 -5.00 -7.70 -2.69
N LEU A 284 -4.33 -7.83 -1.54
CA LEU A 284 -3.76 -9.11 -1.09
C LEU A 284 -4.86 -10.15 -0.82
N TYR A 285 -5.97 -9.75 -0.18
CA TYR A 285 -7.12 -10.63 0.02
C TYR A 285 -7.79 -11.01 -1.30
N LEU A 286 -7.86 -10.08 -2.26
CA LEU A 286 -8.37 -10.37 -3.60
C LEU A 286 -7.49 -11.42 -4.31
N LEU A 287 -6.16 -11.26 -4.28
CA LEU A 287 -5.23 -12.23 -4.87
C LEU A 287 -5.36 -13.60 -4.21
N ALA A 288 -5.44 -13.66 -2.88
CA ALA A 288 -5.67 -14.90 -2.15
C ALA A 288 -7.03 -15.52 -2.53
N GLY A 289 -8.10 -14.72 -2.57
CA GLY A 289 -9.44 -15.15 -2.96
C GLY A 289 -9.50 -15.69 -4.39
N MET A 290 -8.84 -15.04 -5.35
CA MET A 290 -8.73 -15.54 -6.73
C MET A 290 -7.95 -16.85 -6.80
N ALA A 291 -6.86 -16.99 -6.05
CA ALA A 291 -6.09 -18.23 -5.99
C ALA A 291 -6.92 -19.38 -5.41
N PHE A 292 -7.55 -19.18 -4.25
CA PHE A 292 -8.41 -20.19 -3.63
C PHE A 292 -9.63 -20.51 -4.50
N GLY A 293 -10.31 -19.50 -5.04
CA GLY A 293 -11.45 -19.69 -5.95
C GLY A 293 -11.06 -20.46 -7.22
N GLY A 294 -9.91 -20.11 -7.82
CA GLY A 294 -9.38 -20.83 -8.98
C GLY A 294 -9.00 -22.28 -8.67
N ILE A 295 -8.40 -22.54 -7.51
CA ILE A 295 -8.11 -23.91 -7.04
C ILE A 295 -9.42 -24.67 -6.81
N THR A 296 -10.43 -24.07 -6.18
CA THR A 296 -11.74 -24.70 -5.97
C THR A 296 -12.36 -25.08 -7.31
N ILE A 297 -12.47 -24.14 -8.24
CA ILE A 297 -13.02 -24.41 -9.58
C ILE A 297 -12.22 -25.51 -10.28
N GLY A 298 -10.89 -25.44 -10.25
CA GLY A 298 -10.01 -26.44 -10.86
C GLY A 298 -10.12 -27.84 -10.25
N MET A 299 -10.28 -27.92 -8.92
CA MET A 299 -10.46 -29.19 -8.20
C MET A 299 -11.79 -29.86 -8.56
N PHE A 300 -12.89 -29.10 -8.64
CA PHE A 300 -14.18 -29.64 -9.07
C PHE A 300 -14.16 -30.06 -10.55
N ALA A 301 -13.53 -29.24 -11.41
CA ALA A 301 -13.34 -29.57 -12.82
C ALA A 301 -12.51 -30.86 -13.00
N ALA A 302 -11.45 -31.06 -12.21
CA ALA A 302 -10.64 -32.28 -12.24
C ALA A 302 -11.43 -33.54 -11.85
N LEU A 303 -12.50 -33.39 -11.07
CA LEU A 303 -13.44 -34.46 -10.73
C LEU A 303 -14.57 -34.62 -11.76
N SER A 304 -14.52 -33.88 -12.89
CA SER A 304 -15.61 -33.79 -13.87
C SER A 304 -16.94 -33.31 -13.26
N ILE A 305 -16.87 -32.44 -12.24
CA ILE A 305 -18.03 -31.81 -11.61
C ILE A 305 -18.10 -30.36 -12.10
N GLU A 306 -19.16 -30.03 -12.83
CA GLU A 306 -19.47 -28.65 -13.22
C GLU A 306 -20.17 -27.93 -12.05
N LEU A 307 -19.61 -26.81 -11.63
CA LEU A 307 -20.21 -25.99 -10.58
C LEU A 307 -21.38 -25.17 -11.15
N PRO A 308 -22.55 -25.16 -10.49
CA PRO A 308 -23.66 -24.30 -10.89
C PRO A 308 -23.25 -22.83 -10.90
N GLU A 309 -23.83 -22.03 -11.82
CA GLU A 309 -23.54 -20.61 -11.96
C GLU A 309 -23.70 -19.84 -10.64
N ALA A 310 -24.74 -20.16 -9.86
CA ALA A 310 -24.96 -19.58 -8.54
C ALA A 310 -23.76 -19.75 -7.61
N LEU A 311 -23.07 -20.90 -7.66
CA LEU A 311 -21.89 -21.16 -6.83
C LEU A 311 -20.65 -20.44 -7.38
N LEU A 312 -20.48 -20.36 -8.70
CA LEU A 312 -19.41 -19.57 -9.33
C LEU A 312 -19.53 -18.09 -8.95
N ARG A 313 -20.76 -17.55 -8.98
CA ARG A 313 -21.08 -16.19 -8.54
C ARG A 313 -20.83 -15.98 -7.05
N LEU A 314 -21.12 -16.99 -6.21
CA LEU A 314 -20.83 -16.93 -4.78
C LEU A 314 -19.32 -16.87 -4.53
N ILE A 315 -18.53 -17.68 -5.23
CA ILE A 315 -17.06 -17.68 -5.13
C ILE A 315 -16.51 -16.32 -5.58
N ALA A 316 -16.97 -15.79 -6.71
CA ALA A 316 -16.48 -14.54 -7.27
C ALA A 316 -17.02 -13.30 -6.52
N ALA A 317 -18.31 -12.99 -6.68
CA ALA A 317 -18.92 -11.78 -6.11
C ALA A 317 -19.08 -11.86 -4.59
N GLY A 318 -19.47 -13.05 -4.08
CA GLY A 318 -19.57 -13.27 -2.63
C GLY A 318 -18.21 -13.17 -1.95
N GLY A 319 -17.18 -13.80 -2.52
CA GLY A 319 -15.79 -13.67 -2.08
C GLY A 319 -15.30 -12.22 -2.11
N PHE A 320 -15.58 -11.47 -3.18
CA PHE A 320 -15.24 -10.05 -3.29
C PHE A 320 -15.92 -9.20 -2.21
N GLY A 321 -17.18 -9.47 -1.88
CA GLY A 321 -17.91 -8.74 -0.84
C GLY A 321 -17.40 -8.97 0.59
N LEU A 322 -16.63 -10.04 0.85
CA LEU A 322 -15.97 -10.23 2.14
C LEU A 322 -14.83 -9.21 2.38
N ILE A 323 -14.18 -8.77 1.30
CA ILE A 323 -12.89 -8.08 1.35
C ILE A 323 -12.95 -6.69 2.04
N PRO A 324 -13.91 -5.80 1.74
CA PRO A 324 -13.84 -4.42 2.22
C PRO A 324 -13.81 -4.30 3.74
N VAL A 325 -14.69 -5.01 4.44
CA VAL A 325 -14.76 -4.98 5.91
C VAL A 325 -13.54 -5.69 6.52
N MET A 326 -13.13 -6.83 5.96
CA MET A 326 -11.93 -7.54 6.43
C MET A 326 -10.68 -6.68 6.29
N ALA A 327 -10.51 -5.96 5.18
CA ALA A 327 -9.34 -5.10 4.96
C ALA A 327 -9.30 -3.93 5.96
N VAL A 328 -10.44 -3.27 6.21
CA VAL A 328 -10.57 -2.23 7.23
C VAL A 328 -10.27 -2.80 8.62
N ALA A 329 -10.87 -3.93 8.98
CA ALA A 329 -10.69 -4.59 10.27
C ALA A 329 -9.26 -5.06 10.53
N THR A 330 -8.49 -5.36 9.48
CA THR A 330 -7.08 -5.74 9.61
C THR A 330 -6.17 -4.54 9.84
N VAL A 331 -6.41 -3.42 9.16
CA VAL A 331 -5.43 -2.32 9.07
C VAL A 331 -5.80 -1.08 9.89
N TYR A 332 -7.08 -0.76 10.00
CA TYR A 332 -7.55 0.50 10.58
C TYR A 332 -8.14 0.29 11.97
N ASP A 333 -7.69 1.05 12.97
CA ASP A 333 -8.24 1.00 14.34
C ASP A 333 -9.28 2.11 14.55
N PRO A 334 -10.58 1.80 14.66
CA PRO A 334 -11.62 2.83 14.81
C PRO A 334 -11.59 3.56 16.16
N THR A 335 -10.86 3.06 17.15
CA THR A 335 -10.87 3.58 18.52
C THR A 335 -9.91 4.76 18.75
N VAL A 336 -9.00 5.01 17.80
CA VAL A 336 -7.97 6.06 17.90
C VAL A 336 -8.04 7.01 16.69
N PRO A 337 -7.67 8.30 16.85
CA PRO A 337 -7.69 9.25 15.74
C PRO A 337 -6.69 8.85 14.63
N PRO A 338 -6.91 9.27 13.37
CA PRO A 338 -6.07 8.89 12.24
C PRO A 338 -4.57 9.14 12.44
N SER A 339 -4.17 10.27 13.05
CA SER A 339 -2.76 10.56 13.29
C SER A 339 -2.10 9.67 14.34
N ALA A 340 -2.89 9.05 15.22
CA ALA A 340 -2.43 8.14 16.27
C ALA A 340 -2.44 6.66 15.83
N GLN A 341 -2.84 6.39 14.58
CA GLN A 341 -2.79 5.05 14.02
C GLN A 341 -1.34 4.52 14.04
N ASP A 342 -1.22 3.21 14.14
CA ASP A 342 0.08 2.55 14.13
C ASP A 342 0.64 2.50 12.70
N PHE A 343 1.67 3.30 12.44
CA PHE A 343 2.44 3.32 11.18
C PHE A 343 3.77 2.57 11.28
N ASP A 344 4.08 2.02 12.46
CA ASP A 344 5.34 1.34 12.75
C ASP A 344 5.31 -0.14 12.36
N GLN A 345 4.14 -0.67 12.00
CA GLN A 345 3.99 -2.03 11.48
C GLN A 345 4.75 -2.25 10.16
N GLY A 346 5.10 -3.52 9.91
CA GLY A 346 5.90 -3.91 8.74
C GLY A 346 5.29 -3.50 7.40
N LEU A 347 3.96 -3.54 7.26
CA LEU A 347 3.28 -3.18 6.02
C LEU A 347 3.36 -1.68 5.72
N SER A 348 3.00 -0.82 6.69
CA SER A 348 3.14 0.64 6.58
C SER A 348 4.57 1.06 6.21
N ARG A 349 5.58 0.47 6.88
CA ARG A 349 7.00 0.72 6.57
C ARG A 349 7.40 0.23 5.18
N PHE A 350 6.91 -0.94 4.78
CA PHE A 350 7.14 -1.48 3.44
C PHE A 350 6.57 -0.56 2.36
N ILE A 351 5.31 -0.13 2.51
CA ILE A 351 4.64 0.78 1.57
C ILE A 351 5.41 2.10 1.45
N ALA A 352 5.72 2.74 2.58
CA ALA A 352 6.47 4.00 2.59
C ALA A 352 7.85 3.85 1.92
N THR A 353 8.56 2.75 2.21
CA THR A 353 9.87 2.48 1.61
C THR A 353 9.75 2.25 0.11
N MET A 354 8.77 1.46 -0.33
CA MET A 354 8.52 1.19 -1.74
C MET A 354 8.21 2.47 -2.52
N MET A 355 7.33 3.32 -2.00
CA MET A 355 6.99 4.61 -2.63
C MET A 355 8.22 5.53 -2.72
N ARG A 356 9.08 5.54 -1.70
CA ARG A 356 10.33 6.31 -1.74
C ARG A 356 11.34 5.78 -2.75
N LEU A 357 11.41 4.46 -2.93
CA LEU A 357 12.27 3.82 -3.93
C LEU A 357 11.76 4.05 -5.37
N LEU A 358 10.44 4.16 -5.55
CA LEU A 358 9.84 4.45 -6.85
C LEU A 358 9.99 5.93 -7.27
N LEU A 359 10.27 6.83 -6.33
CA LEU A 359 10.46 8.26 -6.60
C LEU A 359 11.61 8.55 -7.60
N PRO A 360 12.85 8.08 -7.40
CA PRO A 360 13.93 8.28 -8.38
C PRO A 360 13.66 7.58 -9.71
N LEU A 361 13.01 6.40 -9.70
CA LEU A 361 12.63 5.70 -10.93
C LEU A 361 11.64 6.55 -11.74
N THR A 362 10.63 7.12 -11.07
CA THR A 362 9.63 8.00 -11.68
C THR A 362 10.28 9.25 -12.25
N LEU A 363 11.26 9.82 -11.55
CA LEU A 363 12.03 10.95 -12.06
C LEU A 363 12.75 10.59 -13.37
N ILE A 364 13.44 9.44 -13.41
CA ILE A 364 14.12 8.95 -14.63
C ILE A 364 13.13 8.78 -15.78
N VAL A 365 11.98 8.13 -15.52
CA VAL A 365 10.93 7.93 -16.52
C VAL A 365 10.43 9.26 -17.04
N LEU A 366 10.12 10.24 -16.18
CA LEU A 366 9.65 11.55 -16.61
C LEU A 366 10.69 12.33 -17.42
N VAL A 367 11.97 12.22 -17.08
CA VAL A 367 13.07 12.84 -17.85
C VAL A 367 13.18 12.21 -19.24
N ILE A 368 13.23 10.88 -19.32
CA ILE A 368 13.26 10.15 -20.60
C ILE A 368 12.05 10.57 -21.43
N TYR A 369 10.89 10.62 -20.80
CA TYR A 369 9.66 10.96 -21.48
C TYR A 369 9.68 12.38 -22.04
N LEU A 370 10.14 13.36 -21.25
CA LEU A 370 10.29 14.75 -21.69
C LEU A 370 11.24 14.88 -22.89
N LEU A 371 12.30 14.06 -22.95
CA LEU A 371 13.22 14.03 -24.10
C LEU A 371 12.59 13.41 -25.36
N VAL A 372 11.64 12.49 -25.20
CA VAL A 372 10.96 11.82 -26.33
C VAL A 372 9.83 12.67 -26.91
N ILE A 373 9.19 13.53 -26.12
CA ILE A 373 8.05 14.37 -26.54
C ILE A 373 8.34 15.17 -27.83
N PRO A 374 9.46 15.89 -28.00
CA PRO A 374 9.72 16.67 -29.21
C PRO A 374 9.74 15.82 -30.50
N PHE A 375 10.13 14.54 -30.40
CA PHE A 375 10.17 13.63 -31.55
C PHE A 375 8.82 12.97 -31.86
N ASN A 376 7.86 13.05 -30.93
CA ASN A 376 6.55 12.42 -31.02
C ASN A 376 5.43 13.39 -30.59
N PHE A 377 5.59 14.67 -30.92
CA PHE A 377 4.76 15.75 -30.37
C PHE A 377 3.27 15.63 -30.73
N MET A 378 2.94 15.03 -31.88
CA MET A 378 1.54 14.84 -32.29
C MET A 378 0.88 13.57 -31.74
N ALA A 379 1.65 12.67 -31.12
CA ALA A 379 1.14 11.37 -30.68
C ALA A 379 -0.11 11.45 -29.78
N PRO A 380 -0.18 12.29 -28.72
CA PRO A 380 -1.41 12.43 -27.94
C PRO A 380 -2.54 13.16 -28.68
N PHE A 381 -2.22 14.05 -29.61
CA PHE A 381 -3.25 14.77 -30.38
C PHE A 381 -3.99 13.82 -31.30
N GLU A 382 -3.29 12.84 -31.88
CA GLU A 382 -3.84 11.87 -32.83
C GLU A 382 -4.40 10.62 -32.14
N ASN A 383 -3.71 10.11 -31.10
CA ASN A 383 -4.03 8.82 -30.49
C ASN A 383 -4.55 8.95 -29.04
N ARG A 384 -5.82 8.55 -28.84
CA ARG A 384 -6.49 8.56 -27.54
C ARG A 384 -5.88 7.61 -26.50
N ASP A 385 -5.23 6.52 -26.94
CA ASP A 385 -4.68 5.52 -26.04
C ASP A 385 -3.49 6.10 -25.27
N VAL A 386 -2.74 7.00 -25.93
CA VAL A 386 -1.67 7.77 -25.29
C VAL A 386 -2.23 8.66 -24.18
N LEU A 387 -3.37 9.33 -24.40
CA LEU A 387 -4.06 10.15 -23.38
C LEU A 387 -4.50 9.32 -22.17
N MET A 388 -5.04 8.11 -22.39
CA MET A 388 -5.42 7.24 -21.28
C MET A 388 -4.22 6.87 -20.41
N VAL A 389 -3.08 6.57 -21.03
CA VAL A 389 -1.82 6.28 -20.31
C VAL A 389 -1.32 7.51 -19.54
N TYR A 390 -1.39 8.72 -20.11
CA TYR A 390 -1.02 9.94 -19.40
C TYR A 390 -1.88 10.19 -18.16
N ASN A 391 -3.20 10.03 -18.28
CA ASN A 391 -4.11 10.23 -17.16
C ASN A 391 -3.79 9.24 -16.04
N ALA A 392 -3.63 7.96 -16.39
CA ALA A 392 -3.26 6.92 -15.43
C ALA A 392 -1.91 7.22 -14.76
N MET A 393 -0.92 7.66 -15.53
CA MET A 393 0.39 8.08 -15.02
C MET A 393 0.27 9.24 -14.03
N LEU A 394 -0.56 10.24 -14.32
CA LEU A 394 -0.75 11.40 -13.45
C LEU A 394 -1.32 11.01 -12.08
N PHE A 395 -2.34 10.14 -12.06
CA PHE A 395 -2.85 9.57 -10.81
C PHE A 395 -1.79 8.75 -10.07
N ALA A 396 -1.00 7.94 -10.79
CA ALA A 396 0.09 7.17 -10.20
C ALA A 396 1.17 8.07 -9.57
N ILE A 397 1.52 9.18 -10.23
CA ILE A 397 2.48 10.17 -9.69
C ILE A 397 1.92 10.83 -8.44
N VAL A 398 0.66 11.28 -8.44
CA VAL A 398 0.06 11.90 -7.25
C VAL A 398 0.00 10.89 -6.10
N GLY A 399 -0.42 9.65 -6.35
CA GLY A 399 -0.41 8.57 -5.36
C GLY A 399 0.99 8.26 -4.82
N LEU A 400 1.99 8.23 -5.69
CA LEU A 400 3.40 8.09 -5.33
C LEU A 400 3.87 9.23 -4.42
N LEU A 401 3.57 10.48 -4.77
CA LEU A 401 3.99 11.64 -3.98
C LEU A 401 3.32 11.66 -2.59
N VAL A 402 2.04 11.26 -2.52
CA VAL A 402 1.35 11.03 -1.25
C VAL A 402 2.07 9.96 -0.43
N GLY A 403 2.28 8.77 -0.99
CA GLY A 403 2.88 7.65 -0.28
C GLY A 403 4.36 7.81 0.07
N ALA A 404 5.10 8.62 -0.71
CA ALA A 404 6.49 8.94 -0.44
C ALA A 404 6.63 10.00 0.67
N THR A 405 5.60 10.83 0.90
CA THR A 405 5.62 11.90 1.91
C THR A 405 5.72 11.30 3.32
N PRO A 406 6.67 11.75 4.17
CA PRO A 406 6.80 11.25 5.53
C PRO A 406 5.58 11.56 6.41
N ILE A 407 5.28 10.64 7.33
CA ILE A 407 4.21 10.81 8.31
C ILE A 407 4.74 11.58 9.52
N LYS A 408 5.92 11.20 10.03
CA LYS A 408 6.62 11.90 11.12
C LYS A 408 7.94 12.48 10.63
N GLY A 409 8.33 13.63 11.19
CA GLY A 409 9.57 14.32 10.83
C GLY A 409 10.84 13.56 11.22
N ASP A 410 10.76 12.76 12.29
CA ASP A 410 11.94 12.12 12.89
C ASP A 410 12.28 10.76 12.23
N ASP A 411 11.46 10.31 11.27
CA ASP A 411 11.63 9.02 10.58
C ASP A 411 12.86 8.99 9.67
N LEU A 412 13.44 10.15 9.34
CA LEU A 412 14.48 10.30 8.33
C LEU A 412 15.61 11.21 8.80
N SER A 413 16.84 10.84 8.48
CA SER A 413 18.00 11.71 8.72
C SER A 413 17.88 13.06 7.99
N PRO A 414 18.45 14.16 8.53
CA PRO A 414 18.34 15.49 7.90
C PRO A 414 18.87 15.57 6.46
N LYS A 415 19.82 14.71 6.10
CA LYS A 415 20.32 14.60 4.72
C LYS A 415 19.27 13.98 3.81
N LEU A 416 18.65 12.88 4.26
CA LEU A 416 17.65 12.15 3.49
C LEU A 416 16.36 12.96 3.32
N GLN A 417 15.94 13.72 4.34
CA GLN A 417 14.82 14.65 4.23
C GLN A 417 15.02 15.68 3.11
N ARG A 418 16.22 16.28 3.02
CA ARG A 418 16.55 17.23 1.94
C ARG A 418 16.50 16.59 0.56
N VAL A 419 17.08 15.40 0.40
CA VAL A 419 17.04 14.66 -0.86
C VAL A 419 15.60 14.34 -1.26
N MET A 420 14.79 13.88 -0.31
CA MET A 420 13.40 13.55 -0.56
C MET A 420 12.56 14.77 -0.95
N ARG A 421 12.69 15.88 -0.23
CA ARG A 421 12.00 17.14 -0.57
C ARG A 421 12.34 17.57 -1.99
N ASN A 422 13.64 17.59 -2.34
CA ASN A 422 14.07 17.99 -3.68
C ASN A 422 13.58 17.03 -4.75
N GLY A 423 13.59 15.71 -4.49
CA GLY A 423 13.06 14.70 -5.40
C GLY A 423 11.56 14.87 -5.65
N ILE A 424 10.77 15.13 -4.60
CA ILE A 424 9.33 15.40 -4.70
C ILE A 424 9.08 16.66 -5.54
N ILE A 425 9.82 17.74 -5.29
CA ILE A 425 9.72 18.99 -6.07
C ILE A 425 10.06 18.73 -7.54
N ALA A 426 11.14 18.00 -7.83
CA ALA A 426 11.55 17.70 -9.19
C ALA A 426 10.52 16.84 -9.95
N VAL A 427 10.03 15.77 -9.31
CA VAL A 427 8.98 14.91 -9.89
C VAL A 427 7.70 15.72 -10.12
N ALA A 428 7.26 16.54 -9.16
CA ALA A 428 6.07 17.37 -9.33
C ALA A 428 6.25 18.39 -10.46
N GLY A 429 7.42 19.01 -10.59
CA GLY A 429 7.74 19.95 -11.67
C GLY A 429 7.67 19.31 -13.05
N LEU A 430 8.34 18.16 -13.22
CA LEU A 430 8.28 17.41 -14.49
C LEU A 430 6.88 16.90 -14.79
N ALA A 431 6.15 16.42 -13.78
CA ALA A 431 4.78 15.96 -13.94
C ALA A 431 3.86 17.10 -14.41
N VAL A 432 3.97 18.31 -13.84
CA VAL A 432 3.21 19.48 -14.33
C VAL A 432 3.50 19.77 -15.80
N LEU A 433 4.77 19.76 -16.22
CA LEU A 433 5.12 20.00 -17.62
C LEU A 433 4.47 18.99 -18.57
N VAL A 434 4.61 17.70 -18.24
CA VAL A 434 4.01 16.61 -19.03
C VAL A 434 2.48 16.70 -19.02
N SER A 435 1.87 17.02 -17.89
CA SER A 435 0.42 17.12 -17.75
C SER A 435 -0.17 18.33 -18.46
N ILE A 436 0.52 19.48 -18.51
CA ILE A 436 0.08 20.64 -19.30
C ILE A 436 0.05 20.27 -20.79
N TYR A 437 1.08 19.57 -21.27
CA TYR A 437 1.13 19.07 -22.63
C TYR A 437 -0.01 18.07 -22.93
N ALA A 438 -0.25 17.10 -22.05
CA ALA A 438 -1.36 16.15 -22.20
C ALA A 438 -2.73 16.84 -22.15
N LEU A 439 -2.92 17.82 -21.25
CA LEU A 439 -4.15 18.60 -21.14
C LEU A 439 -4.40 19.42 -22.42
N ALA A 440 -3.36 20.01 -23.01
CA ALA A 440 -3.49 20.71 -24.28
C ALA A 440 -4.02 19.79 -25.39
N ALA A 441 -3.55 18.54 -25.47
CA ALA A 441 -4.06 17.55 -26.42
C ALA A 441 -5.52 17.16 -26.15
N VAL A 442 -5.91 16.95 -24.88
CA VAL A 442 -7.31 16.66 -24.51
C VAL A 442 -8.23 17.82 -24.90
N VAL A 443 -7.82 19.06 -24.60
CA VAL A 443 -8.59 20.27 -24.91
C VAL A 443 -8.71 20.45 -26.41
N HIS A 444 -7.61 20.30 -27.17
CA HIS A 444 -7.63 20.39 -28.63
C HIS A 444 -8.63 19.41 -29.26
N ARG A 445 -8.58 18.13 -28.87
CA ARG A 445 -9.52 17.10 -29.33
C ARG A 445 -10.97 17.38 -28.91
N THR A 446 -11.16 18.11 -27.82
CA THR A 446 -12.49 18.51 -27.34
C THR A 446 -13.04 19.70 -28.14
N LEU A 447 -12.18 20.61 -28.60
CA LEU A 447 -12.56 21.71 -29.49
C LEU A 447 -12.88 21.25 -30.91
N GLU A 448 -12.20 20.19 -31.39
CA GLU A 448 -12.46 19.61 -32.72
C GLU A 448 -13.68 18.68 -32.77
N GLY A 449 -14.15 18.20 -31.61
CA GLY A 449 -15.29 17.30 -31.52
C GLY A 449 -16.34 17.82 -30.55
N GLU A 450 -17.17 16.92 -30.03
CA GLU A 450 -18.16 17.26 -29.01
C GLU A 450 -17.59 17.11 -27.60
N LEU A 451 -18.09 17.93 -26.67
CA LEU A 451 -17.84 17.78 -25.25
C LEU A 451 -18.71 16.63 -24.71
N THR A 452 -18.14 15.43 -24.64
CA THR A 452 -18.79 14.28 -23.98
C THR A 452 -18.51 14.28 -22.48
N LEU A 453 -19.38 13.64 -21.69
CA LEU A 453 -19.21 13.55 -20.24
C LEU A 453 -17.87 12.91 -19.83
N ASN A 454 -17.40 11.91 -20.58
CA ASN A 454 -16.07 11.31 -20.35
C ASN A 454 -14.94 12.32 -20.60
N ARG A 455 -15.02 13.13 -21.67
CA ARG A 455 -14.02 14.18 -21.92
C ARG A 455 -14.04 15.25 -20.82
N LEU A 456 -15.23 15.68 -20.40
CA LEU A 456 -15.39 16.60 -19.27
C LEU A 456 -14.74 16.05 -18.00
N THR A 457 -15.02 14.78 -17.69
CA THR A 457 -14.42 14.06 -16.55
C THR A 457 -12.90 14.08 -16.59
N VAL A 458 -12.32 13.73 -17.74
CA VAL A 458 -10.86 13.68 -17.94
C VAL A 458 -10.24 15.07 -17.86
N ILE A 459 -10.86 16.10 -18.43
CA ILE A 459 -10.37 17.49 -18.34
C ILE A 459 -10.35 17.94 -16.88
N GLY A 460 -11.42 17.68 -16.12
CA GLY A 460 -11.50 18.04 -14.72
C GLY A 460 -10.46 17.33 -13.85
N TRP A 461 -10.27 16.01 -14.03
CA TRP A 461 -9.22 15.27 -13.33
C TRP A 461 -7.82 15.79 -13.62
N ASN A 462 -7.51 16.11 -14.88
CA ASN A 462 -6.23 16.71 -15.24
C ASN A 462 -6.06 18.10 -14.60
N ALA A 463 -7.07 18.95 -14.68
CA ALA A 463 -7.03 20.29 -14.09
C ALA A 463 -6.82 20.23 -12.57
N ILE A 464 -7.51 19.33 -11.87
CA ILE A 464 -7.36 19.11 -10.43
C ILE A 464 -5.95 18.63 -10.10
N ASN A 465 -5.45 17.61 -10.80
CA ASN A 465 -4.11 17.08 -10.55
C ASN A 465 -3.01 18.11 -10.82
N ILE A 466 -3.09 18.82 -11.94
CA ILE A 466 -2.16 19.92 -12.25
C ILE A 466 -2.23 21.00 -11.17
N GLY A 467 -3.44 21.39 -10.76
CA GLY A 467 -3.66 22.35 -9.68
C GLY A 467 -3.05 21.92 -8.35
N ILE A 468 -3.19 20.64 -7.98
CA ILE A 468 -2.56 20.04 -6.78
C ILE A 468 -1.05 20.12 -6.89
N LEU A 469 -0.48 19.71 -8.02
CA LEU A 469 0.97 19.71 -8.22
C LEU A 469 1.56 21.13 -8.25
N ILE A 470 0.89 22.10 -8.88
CA ILE A 470 1.29 23.51 -8.85
C ILE A 470 1.22 24.05 -7.42
N THR A 471 0.14 23.76 -6.69
CA THR A 471 -0.01 24.18 -5.29
C THR A 471 1.08 23.56 -4.43
N LEU A 472 1.43 22.30 -4.67
CA LEU A 472 2.55 21.61 -4.01
C LEU A 472 3.86 22.34 -4.29
N LEU A 473 4.19 22.64 -5.54
CA LEU A 473 5.42 23.34 -5.93
C LEU A 473 5.50 24.72 -5.28
N VAL A 474 4.45 25.54 -5.41
CA VAL A 474 4.41 26.89 -4.84
C VAL A 474 4.55 26.86 -3.33
N THR A 475 3.83 25.96 -2.66
CA THR A 475 3.90 25.82 -1.20
C THR A 475 5.29 25.39 -0.77
N GLN A 476 5.85 24.35 -1.39
CA GLN A 476 7.17 23.84 -1.04
C GLN A 476 8.30 24.84 -1.30
N LEU A 477 8.18 25.71 -2.31
CA LEU A 477 9.17 26.75 -2.59
C LEU A 477 9.07 27.94 -1.62
N ARG A 478 7.89 28.20 -1.06
CA ARG A 478 7.65 29.32 -0.12
C ARG A 478 7.80 28.94 1.35
N THR A 479 7.63 27.66 1.70
CA THR A 479 7.74 27.20 3.08
C THR A 479 9.19 27.02 3.52
N ASP A 480 9.44 27.39 4.77
CA ASP A 480 10.68 27.10 5.49
C ASP A 480 11.07 25.61 5.35
N PRO A 481 12.33 25.30 5.00
CA PRO A 481 12.83 23.93 4.97
C PRO A 481 12.46 23.06 6.16
N ASP A 482 12.31 23.61 7.37
CA ASP A 482 12.00 22.82 8.56
C ASP A 482 10.52 22.42 8.67
N LYS A 483 9.63 23.09 7.92
CA LYS A 483 8.17 22.85 7.93
C LYS A 483 7.64 22.16 6.67
N TRP A 484 8.56 21.66 5.82
CA TRP A 484 8.23 21.14 4.50
C TRP A 484 7.22 19.97 4.52
N ILE A 485 7.34 19.06 5.51
CA ILE A 485 6.46 17.90 5.67
C ILE A 485 5.02 18.34 5.97
N GLY A 486 4.84 19.16 7.01
CA GLY A 486 3.51 19.64 7.38
C GLY A 486 2.83 20.42 6.25
N ALA A 487 3.62 21.16 5.47
CA ALA A 487 3.12 21.85 4.28
C ALA A 487 2.68 20.87 3.16
N LEU A 488 3.43 19.79 2.89
CA LEU A 488 2.98 18.74 1.96
C LEU A 488 1.71 18.06 2.43
N GLN A 489 1.65 17.68 3.71
CA GLN A 489 0.48 17.05 4.31
C GLN A 489 -0.76 17.94 4.18
N SER A 490 -0.60 19.25 4.35
CA SER A 490 -1.66 20.23 4.15
C SER A 490 -2.17 20.27 2.70
N VAL A 491 -1.27 20.31 1.70
CA VAL A 491 -1.65 20.31 0.28
C VAL A 491 -2.44 19.05 -0.07
N PHE A 492 -1.94 17.87 0.28
CA PHE A 492 -2.63 16.61 -0.01
C PHE A 492 -3.95 16.47 0.75
N SER A 493 -4.03 16.98 1.97
CA SER A 493 -5.29 16.99 2.73
C SER A 493 -6.36 17.85 2.06
N GLN A 494 -5.97 19.01 1.50
CA GLN A 494 -6.90 19.89 0.77
C GLN A 494 -7.25 19.33 -0.62
N ALA A 495 -6.32 18.65 -1.27
CA ALA A 495 -6.53 18.00 -2.56
C ALA A 495 -7.74 17.06 -2.57
N THR A 496 -7.98 16.36 -1.46
CA THR A 496 -9.15 15.47 -1.31
C THR A 496 -10.48 16.21 -1.51
N ILE A 497 -10.58 17.46 -1.07
CA ILE A 497 -11.78 18.28 -1.21
C ILE A 497 -12.06 18.58 -2.68
N ALA A 498 -11.02 18.87 -3.48
CA ALA A 498 -11.18 19.13 -4.91
C ALA A 498 -11.71 17.89 -5.65
N TYR A 499 -11.21 16.71 -5.31
CA TYR A 499 -11.72 15.44 -5.83
C TYR A 499 -13.18 15.19 -5.46
N LEU A 500 -13.56 15.44 -4.21
CA LEU A 500 -14.95 15.27 -3.77
C LEU A 500 -15.90 16.27 -4.43
N ALA A 501 -15.49 17.53 -4.53
CA ALA A 501 -16.27 18.55 -5.23
C ALA A 501 -16.50 18.16 -6.70
N TRP A 502 -15.47 17.61 -7.35
CA TRP A 502 -15.58 17.14 -8.73
C TRP A 502 -16.49 15.92 -8.89
N SER A 503 -16.41 14.94 -7.98
CA SER A 503 -17.33 13.81 -7.95
C SER A 503 -18.79 14.27 -7.82
N VAL A 504 -19.07 15.16 -6.87
CA VAL A 504 -20.43 15.71 -6.68
C VAL A 504 -20.88 16.48 -7.91
N PHE A 505 -20.00 17.29 -8.50
CA PHE A 505 -20.29 18.01 -9.74
C PHE A 505 -20.69 17.03 -10.85
N LEU A 506 -19.90 15.98 -11.11
CA LEU A 506 -20.17 15.01 -12.18
C LEU A 506 -21.46 14.21 -11.98
N LEU A 507 -21.89 13.99 -10.74
CA LEU A 507 -23.16 13.32 -10.47
C LEU A 507 -24.36 14.27 -10.64
N VAL A 508 -24.23 15.52 -10.21
CA VAL A 508 -25.39 16.43 -10.06
C VAL A 508 -25.55 17.39 -11.23
N ALA A 509 -24.46 17.95 -11.76
CA ALA A 509 -24.54 19.02 -12.74
C ALA A 509 -24.79 18.54 -14.18
N PRO A 510 -24.14 17.47 -14.69
CA PRO A 510 -24.38 16.97 -16.05
C PRO A 510 -25.85 16.71 -16.38
N PRO A 511 -26.67 16.02 -15.55
CA PRO A 511 -28.09 15.80 -15.87
C PRO A 511 -28.94 17.07 -16.04
N ILE A 512 -28.42 18.22 -15.62
CA ILE A 512 -29.09 19.52 -15.67
C ILE A 512 -28.53 20.38 -16.83
N LEU A 513 -27.23 20.21 -17.14
CA LEU A 513 -26.49 21.07 -18.07
C LEU A 513 -26.25 20.45 -19.45
N LEU A 514 -26.26 19.11 -19.55
CA LEU A 514 -26.00 18.31 -20.74
C LEU A 514 -27.21 17.43 -21.02
#